data_AF-A0A534SKE7-F1
#
_entry.id   AF-A0A534SKE7-F1
#
_cell.length_a   1.000
_cell.length_b   1.000
_cell.length_c   1.000
_cell.angle_alpha   90.00
_cell.angle_beta   90.00
_cell.angle_gamma   90.00
#
_symmetry.space_group_name_H-M   'P 1'
#
loop_
_entity.id
_entity.type
_entity.pdbx_description
1 polymer ?
#
loop_
_entity_poly.entity_id
_entity_poly.type
_entity_poly.pdbx_seq_one_letter_code
_entity_poly.pdbx_strand_id
1 'polypeptide(L)' 'MYRTGDYVYPADLPRRVLCRVATADSAVTPAGEFQILTLEPLEGPWQSRLGGRLVRFDEAVLPAPADDRRASEPGR' A
#
# COMPACT_ATOMS: atom_id res chain seq x y z
N MET A 1 -9.19 0.62 8.91
CA MET A 1 -8.92 1.76 8.01
C MET A 1 -7.44 2.07 8.00
N TYR A 2 -6.90 2.24 6.80
CA TYR A 2 -5.53 2.62 6.53
C TYR A 2 -5.37 4.14 6.58
N ARG A 3 -4.16 4.58 6.92
CA ARG A 3 -3.74 5.97 6.97
C ARG A 3 -2.53 6.19 6.08
N THR A 4 -2.36 7.42 5.60
CA THR A 4 -1.13 7.83 4.91
C THR A 4 0.09 7.54 5.79
N GLY A 5 1.07 6.83 5.24
CA GLY A 5 2.25 6.36 5.95
C GLY A 5 2.17 4.91 6.46
N ASP A 6 1.00 4.27 6.37
CA ASP A 6 0.89 2.84 6.65
C ASP A 6 1.61 2.00 5.59
N TYR A 7 1.95 0.78 5.97
CA TYR A 7 2.66 -0.15 5.11
C TYR A 7 1.75 -1.33 4.82
N VAL A 8 1.66 -1.70 3.55
CA VAL A 8 0.74 -2.72 3.06
C VAL A 8 1.38 -3.56 1.95
N TYR A 9 0.86 -4.77 1.79
CA TYR A 9 1.16 -5.65 0.68
C TYR A 9 -0.08 -5.75 -0.22
N PRO A 10 -0.01 -5.40 -1.52
CA PRO A 10 -1.08 -5.68 -2.46
C PRO A 10 -1.29 -7.19 -2.58
N ALA A 11 -2.54 -7.66 -2.41
CA ALA A 11 -2.88 -9.08 -2.49
C ALA A 11 -3.04 -9.57 -3.95
N ASP A 12 -3.24 -8.65 -4.89
CA ASP A 12 -3.41 -8.94 -6.32
C ASP A 12 -2.10 -9.21 -7.07
N LEU A 13 -0.95 -8.98 -6.42
CA LEU A 13 0.36 -9.19 -7.04
C LEU A 13 0.89 -10.60 -6.79
N PRO A 14 1.56 -11.23 -7.78
CA PRO A 14 2.12 -12.57 -7.65
C PRO A 14 3.27 -12.65 -6.63
N ARG A 15 3.82 -11.51 -6.23
CA ARG A 15 4.85 -11.39 -5.21
C ARG A 15 4.42 -10.36 -4.17
N ARG A 16 4.79 -10.59 -2.92
CA ARG A 16 4.64 -9.59 -1.85
C ARG A 16 5.56 -8.42 -2.14
N VAL A 17 4.97 -7.29 -2.51
CA VAL A 17 5.67 -6.03 -2.74
C VAL A 17 5.33 -5.09 -1.60
N LEU A 18 6.32 -4.66 -0.83
CA LEU A 18 6.05 -3.73 0.26
C LEU A 18 5.76 -2.34 -0.30
N CYS A 19 4.57 -1.84 0.00
CA CYS A 19 4.14 -0.52 -0.40
C CYS A 19 3.84 0.35 0.82
N ARG A 20 4.10 1.65 0.69
CA ARG A 20 3.65 2.66 1.63
C ARG A 20 2.38 3.31 1.10
N VAL A 21 1.40 3.54 1.97
CA VAL A 21 0.18 4.29 1.64
C VAL A 21 0.57 5.77 1.50
N ALA A 22 0.50 6.28 0.27
CA ALA A 22 0.72 7.69 -0.04
C ALA A 22 -0.54 8.52 0.19
N THR A 23 -1.71 7.94 -0.08
CA THR A 23 -3.01 8.59 0.14
C THR A 23 -4.06 7.54 0.45
N ALA A 24 -4.98 7.84 1.35
CA ALA A 24 -6.13 7.01 1.67
C ALA A 24 -7.40 7.85 1.59
N ASP A 25 -8.17 7.68 0.53
CA ASP A 25 -9.47 8.31 0.34
C ASP A 25 -10.58 7.35 0.80
N SER A 26 -11.39 7.78 1.76
CA SER A 26 -12.50 7.00 2.30
C SER A 26 -13.83 7.48 1.72
N ALA A 27 -14.69 6.54 1.34
CA ALA A 27 -16.03 6.84 0.87
C ALA A 27 -17.07 5.94 1.54
N VAL A 28 -18.26 6.48 1.75
CA VAL A 28 -19.41 5.74 2.28
C VAL A 28 -20.46 5.65 1.18
N THR A 29 -20.93 4.45 0.92
CA THR A 29 -22.02 4.16 -0.03
C THR A 29 -23.15 3.42 0.69
N PRO A 30 -24.35 3.32 0.08
CA PRO A 30 -25.42 2.49 0.63
C PRO A 30 -25.04 1.02 0.82
N ALA A 31 -24.01 0.53 0.10
CA ALA A 31 -23.51 -0.84 0.22
C ALA A 31 -22.47 -1.02 1.35
N GLY A 32 -21.94 0.08 1.90
CA GLY A 32 -20.92 0.05 2.94
C GLY A 32 -19.86 1.14 2.77
N GLU A 33 -18.91 1.12 3.71
CA GLU A 33 -17.73 1.97 3.73
C GLU A 33 -16.55 1.24 3.06
N PHE A 34 -15.78 1.95 2.24
CA PHE A 34 -14.54 1.44 1.64
C PHE A 34 -13.48 2.55 1.55
N GLN A 35 -12.23 2.15 1.30
CA GLN A 35 -11.15 3.09 1.01
C GLN A 35 -10.49 2.80 -0.33
N ILE A 36 -10.11 3.87 -1.04
CA ILE A 36 -9.23 3.84 -2.20
C ILE A 36 -7.86 4.30 -1.72
N LEU A 37 -6.87 3.41 -1.84
CA LEU A 37 -5.51 3.63 -1.40
C LEU A 37 -4.62 3.87 -2.61
N THR A 38 -3.87 4.98 -2.56
CA THR A 38 -2.72 5.19 -3.44
C THR A 38 -1.47 4.70 -2.72
N LEU A 39 -0.77 3.78 -3.35
CA LEU A 39 0.35 3.04 -2.79
C LEU A 39 1.64 3.38 -3.55
N GLU A 40 2.72 3.59 -2.83
CA GLU A 40 4.07 3.79 -3.36
C GLU A 40 4.93 2.56 -3.03
N PRO A 41 5.37 1.78 -4.03
CA PRO A 41 6.29 0.66 -3.81
C PRO A 41 7.60 1.15 -3.23
N LEU A 42 8.10 0.48 -2.19
CA LEU A 42 9.39 0.82 -1.58
C LEU A 42 10.57 0.09 -2.23
N GLU A 43 10.28 -1.00 -2.93
CA GLU A 43 11.27 -1.78 -3.65
C GLU A 43 11.54 -1.22 -5.06
N GLY A 44 12.80 -0.90 -5.35
CA GLY A 44 13.24 -0.25 -6.60
C GLY A 44 12.80 -0.92 -7.91
N PRO A 45 12.87 -2.25 -8.09
CA PRO A 45 12.43 -2.90 -9.32
C PRO A 45 10.94 -2.68 -9.63
N TRP A 46 10.14 -2.52 -8.59
CA TRP A 46 8.69 -2.34 -8.69
C TRP A 46 8.31 -0.89 -8.96
N GLN A 47 9.07 0.08 -8.44
CA GLN A 47 8.87 1.50 -8.75
C GLN A 47 8.96 1.76 -10.25
N SER A 48 10.00 1.23 -10.92
CA SER A 48 10.16 1.39 -12.37
C SER A 48 9.14 0.60 -13.19
N ARG A 49 8.69 -0.56 -12.70
CA ARG A 49 7.79 -1.46 -13.44
C ARG A 49 6.31 -1.07 -13.34
N LEU A 50 5.89 -0.54 -12.19
CA LEU A 50 4.49 -0.22 -11.89
C LEU A 50 4.17 1.28 -12.04
N GLY A 51 5.13 2.09 -12.51
CA GLY A 51 4.92 3.53 -12.71
C GLY A 51 4.94 4.34 -11.40
N GLY A 52 5.60 3.83 -10.36
CA GLY A 52 5.80 4.51 -9.07
C GLY A 52 4.57 4.57 -8.15
N ARG A 53 3.35 4.38 -8.65
CA ARG A 53 2.11 4.43 -7.86
C ARG A 53 1.10 3.37 -8.28
N LEU A 54 0.50 2.70 -7.30
CA LEU A 54 -0.61 1.77 -7.50
C LEU A 54 -1.86 2.28 -6.80
N VAL A 55 -3.01 2.16 -7.44
CA VAL A 55 -4.32 2.46 -6.83
C VAL A 55 -5.05 1.16 -6.56
N ARG A 56 -5.44 0.92 -5.30
CA ARG A 56 -6.12 -0.31 -4.85
C ARG A 56 -7.18 -0.01 -3.82
N PHE A 57 -8.21 -0.84 -3.75
CA PHE A 57 -9.15 -0.83 -2.63
C PHE A 57 -8.50 -1.41 -1.37
N ASP A 58 -9.00 -1.03 -0.21
CA ASP A 58 -8.57 -1.56 1.08
C ASP A 58 -8.76 -3.08 1.20
N GLU A 59 -9.78 -3.65 0.57
CA GLU A 59 -9.98 -5.11 0.50
C GLU A 59 -8.89 -5.84 -0.30
N ALA A 60 -8.21 -5.15 -1.21
CA ALA A 60 -7.17 -5.72 -2.08
C ALA A 60 -5.75 -5.60 -1.48
N VAL A 61 -5.64 -5.17 -0.22
CA VAL A 61 -4.36 -5.03 0.47
C VAL A 61 -4.35 -5.79 1.80
N LEU A 62 -3.15 -6.22 2.20
CA LEU A 62 -2.90 -6.85 3.49
C LEU A 62 -2.01 -5.92 4.33
N PRO A 63 -2.26 -5.77 5.64
CA PRO A 63 -1.39 -5.00 6.51
C PRO A 63 0.01 -5.62 6.56
N ALA A 64 1.05 -4.80 6.46
CA ALA A 64 2.42 -5.26 6.63
C ALA A 64 2.76 -5.35 8.14
N PRO A 65 3.46 -6.40 8.59
CA PRO A 65 4.00 -6.47 9.95
C PRO A 65 4.90 -5.26 10.27
N ALA A 66 4.87 -4.82 11.53
CA ALA A 66 5.64 -3.65 11.97
C ALA A 66 7.17 -3.80 11.77
N ASP A 67 7.68 -5.03 11.68
CA ASP A 67 9.11 -5.34 11.51
C ASP A 67 9.62 -5.00 10.09
N ASP A 68 8.77 -5.18 9.06
CA ASP A 68 9.11 -4.89 7.66
C ASP A 68 9.26 -3.39 7.38
N ARG A 69 8.74 -2.53 8.28
CA ARG A 69 8.98 -1.08 8.24
C ARG A 69 10.46 -0.75 8.35
N ARG A 70 11.19 -1.48 9.19
CA ARG A 70 12.56 -1.15 9.61
C ARG A 70 13.61 -1.54 8.57
N ALA A 71 13.29 -2.53 7.73
CA ALA A 71 14.16 -2.97 6.64
C ALA A 71 14.10 -2.05 5.40
N SER A 72 13.06 -1.21 5.30
CA SER A 72 12.78 -0.38 4.12
C SER A 72 13.09 1.10 4.33
N GLU A 73 13.44 1.51 5.55
CA GLU A 73 14.03 2.81 5.83
C GLU A 73 15.51 2.76 5.41
N PRO A 74 15.97 3.55 4.42
CA PRO A 74 17.40 3.64 4.16
C PRO A 74 18.08 4.15 5.44
N GLY A 75 19.03 3.37 5.94
CA GLY A 75 19.81 3.69 7.12
C GLY A 75 20.36 5.10 7.05
N ARG A 76 20.15 5.85 8.13
CA ARG A 76 20.62 7.21 8.39
C ARG A 76 22.14 7.31 8.31
#